data_AF-X0YMR8-F1
#
_entry.id   AF-X0YMR8-F1
#
_cell.length_a   1.000
_cell.length_b   1.000
_cell.length_c   1.000
_cell.angle_alpha   90.00
_cell.angle_beta   90.00
_cell.angle_gamma   90.00
#
_symmetry.space_group_name_H-M   'P 1'
#
loop_
_entity.id
_entity.type
_entity.pdbx_description
1 polymer ?
#
loop_
_entity_poly.entity_id
_entity_poly.type
_entity_poly.pdbx_seq_one_letter_code
_entity_poly.pdbx_strand_id
1 'polypeptide(L)'
;MGLSEVPVKAGRGLLDPGQGLLPGRYVESLPRNLSPLLRHPVMAALQSARQLSLEVRGKGRSFALSFRQAGVAGTASPAGKGAYRVQLGHRGQSLECRLRVAGGGKRVVLYLEDGPFRQITFVAP
;
A
#
# COMPACT_ATOMS: atom_id res chain seq x y z
N MET A 1 -31.92 34.79 -30.69
CA MET A 1 -30.61 35.37 -30.38
C MET A 1 -30.31 35.11 -28.91
N GLY A 2 -29.15 34.51 -28.61
CA GLY A 2 -28.50 34.40 -27.29
C GLY A 2 -29.26 33.57 -26.24
N LEU A 3 -28.68 32.64 -25.50
CA LEU A 3 -27.31 32.56 -24.99
C LEU A 3 -26.91 31.09 -24.74
N SER A 4 -25.69 30.78 -25.20
CA SER A 4 -24.62 30.01 -24.55
C SER A 4 -24.91 28.65 -23.89
N GLU A 5 -24.31 27.64 -24.52
CA GLU A 5 -23.76 26.44 -23.87
C GLU A 5 -22.79 26.82 -22.74
N VAL A 6 -22.95 26.21 -21.56
CA VAL A 6 -21.86 26.05 -20.59
C VAL A 6 -21.94 24.64 -20.01
N PRO A 7 -20.96 23.75 -20.29
CA PRO A 7 -20.84 22.49 -19.58
C PRO A 7 -20.36 22.79 -18.15
N VAL A 8 -21.21 22.52 -17.16
CA VAL A 8 -20.81 22.65 -15.75
C VAL A 8 -19.82 21.53 -15.45
N LYS A 9 -18.55 21.96 -15.35
CA LYS A 9 -17.36 21.25 -14.88
C LYS A 9 -17.66 20.02 -14.02
N ALA A 10 -17.01 18.92 -14.40
CA ALA A 10 -16.74 17.77 -13.55
C ALA A 10 -16.46 18.22 -12.11
N GLY A 11 -17.44 17.99 -11.24
CA GLY A 11 -17.34 18.20 -9.81
C GLY A 11 -16.20 17.35 -9.29
N ARG A 12 -15.07 18.04 -9.10
CA ARG A 12 -13.92 17.72 -8.26
C ARG A 12 -14.38 16.89 -7.04
N GLY A 13 -14.37 15.58 -7.20
CA GLY A 13 -14.55 14.64 -6.10
C GLY A 13 -13.32 14.76 -5.21
N LEU A 14 -13.47 15.55 -4.14
CA LEU A 14 -12.66 15.64 -2.93
C LEU A 14 -11.56 14.56 -2.86
N LEU A 15 -10.36 14.90 -3.35
CA LEU A 15 -9.15 14.33 -2.79
C LEU A 15 -8.99 15.00 -1.44
N ASP A 16 -9.33 14.29 -0.37
CA ASP A 16 -8.94 14.64 1.00
C ASP A 16 -7.44 15.00 0.99
N PRO A 17 -7.04 16.27 1.22
CA PRO A 17 -5.69 16.74 0.90
C PRO A 17 -4.59 16.28 1.89
N GLY A 18 -4.77 15.17 2.61
CA GLY A 18 -3.82 14.77 3.66
C GLY A 18 -3.68 13.29 4.00
N GLN A 19 -4.31 12.33 3.30
CA GLN A 19 -4.25 10.90 3.70
C GLN A 19 -3.85 9.94 2.56
N GLY A 20 -3.15 10.44 1.55
CA GLY A 20 -2.63 9.60 0.46
C GLY A 20 -1.35 8.88 0.84
N LEU A 21 -1.12 7.71 0.23
CA LEU A 21 0.19 7.06 0.24
C LEU A 21 1.19 7.97 -0.48
N LEU A 22 2.27 8.34 0.22
CA LEU A 22 3.31 9.21 -0.35
C LEU A 22 4.43 8.35 -0.94
N PRO A 23 4.98 8.71 -2.12
CA PRO A 23 6.22 8.13 -2.61
C PRO A 23 7.35 8.32 -1.59
N GLY A 24 8.22 7.33 -1.46
CA GLY A 24 9.30 7.36 -0.49
C GLY A 24 9.63 5.99 0.06
N ARG A 25 10.47 5.96 1.09
CA ARG A 25 10.86 4.75 1.80
C ARG A 25 10.24 4.77 3.19
N TYR A 26 9.53 3.71 3.53
CA TYR A 26 8.98 3.48 4.86
C TYR A 26 9.74 2.33 5.53
N VAL A 27 10.11 2.50 6.78
CA VAL A 27 10.82 1.49 7.57
C VAL A 27 9.82 0.74 8.41
N GLU A 28 10.01 -0.57 8.49
CA GLU A 28 9.23 -1.43 9.35
C GLU A 28 9.28 -1.00 10.83
N SER A 29 8.11 -0.91 11.46
CA SER A 29 7.96 -0.74 12.88
C SER A 29 7.85 -2.12 13.54
N LEU A 30 8.78 -2.42 14.45
CA LEU A 30 8.84 -3.68 15.19
C LEU A 30 8.07 -3.58 16.52
N PRO A 31 7.55 -4.69 17.07
CA PRO A 31 7.60 -6.06 16.54
C PRO A 31 6.59 -6.30 15.40
N ARG A 32 6.87 -7.33 14.57
CA ARG A 32 5.93 -7.80 13.55
C ARG A 32 4.70 -8.41 14.18
N ASN A 33 3.53 -8.02 13.69
CA ASN A 33 2.28 -8.69 14.04
C ASN A 33 1.95 -9.77 13.00
N LEU A 34 2.80 -10.79 12.89
CA LEU A 34 2.66 -11.91 11.96
C LEU A 34 2.55 -13.24 12.73
N SER A 35 1.56 -14.06 12.40
CA SER A 35 1.51 -15.45 12.85
C SER A 35 2.78 -16.20 12.42
N PRO A 36 3.31 -17.09 13.28
CA PRO A 36 4.37 -18.00 12.85
C PRO A 36 3.87 -18.90 11.72
N LEU A 37 4.72 -19.18 10.73
CA LEU A 37 4.49 -20.15 9.65
C LEU A 37 3.44 -19.73 8.60
N LEU A 38 3.62 -18.57 7.98
CA LEU A 38 2.80 -18.19 6.83
C LEU A 38 3.12 -19.10 5.63
N ARG A 39 2.11 -19.82 5.11
CA ARG A 39 2.27 -20.83 4.05
C ARG A 39 2.41 -20.24 2.64
N HIS A 40 1.91 -19.02 2.42
CA HIS A 40 1.96 -18.40 1.10
C HIS A 40 3.37 -17.88 0.79
N PRO A 41 3.96 -18.15 -0.39
CA PRO A 41 5.35 -17.78 -0.70
C PRO A 41 5.68 -16.30 -0.53
N VAL A 42 4.75 -15.41 -0.92
CA VAL A 42 4.90 -13.96 -0.69
C VAL A 42 4.96 -13.62 0.80
N MET A 43 4.07 -14.22 1.60
CA MET A 43 4.02 -13.97 3.04
C MET A 43 5.25 -14.54 3.76
N ALA A 44 5.67 -15.75 3.38
CA ALA A 44 6.87 -16.39 3.90
C ALA A 44 8.13 -15.56 3.60
N ALA A 45 8.25 -15.04 2.38
CA ALA A 45 9.37 -14.17 2.00
C ALA A 45 9.42 -12.88 2.82
N LEU A 46 8.27 -12.24 3.06
CA LEU A 46 8.17 -11.09 3.94
C LEU A 46 8.55 -11.45 5.38
N GLN A 47 8.05 -12.58 5.89
CA GLN A 47 8.32 -13.05 7.25
C GLN A 47 9.79 -13.42 7.47
N SER A 48 10.49 -13.98 6.47
CA SER A 48 11.89 -14.39 6.59
C SER A 48 12.88 -13.23 6.54
N ALA A 49 12.49 -12.07 6.01
CA ALA A 49 13.36 -10.91 5.97
C ALA A 49 13.63 -10.40 7.40
N ARG A 50 14.89 -10.18 7.79
CA ARG A 50 15.23 -9.71 9.15
C ARG A 50 14.60 -8.35 9.49
N GLN A 51 14.58 -7.45 8.51
CA GLN A 51 13.93 -6.14 8.60
C GLN A 51 13.46 -5.72 7.20
N LEU A 52 12.25 -5.20 7.10
CA LEU A 52 11.67 -4.76 5.85
C LEU A 52 11.80 -3.24 5.67
N SER A 53 11.89 -2.82 4.41
CA SER A 53 11.58 -1.44 4.02
C SER A 53 10.61 -1.51 2.85
N LEU A 54 9.55 -0.72 2.92
CA LEU A 54 8.64 -0.52 1.81
C LEU A 54 9.11 0.68 1.00
N GLU A 55 9.54 0.45 -0.23
CA GLU A 55 9.76 1.51 -1.21
C GLU A 55 8.48 1.73 -2.02
N VAL A 56 8.01 2.97 -2.06
CA VAL A 56 6.83 3.41 -2.80
C VAL A 56 7.26 4.37 -3.89
N ARG A 57 6.86 4.09 -5.13
CA ARG A 57 7.06 4.99 -6.28
C ARG A 57 5.73 5.28 -6.96
N GLY A 58 5.48 6.54 -7.31
CA GLY A 58 4.30 6.91 -8.07
C GLY A 58 4.30 6.27 -9.47
N LYS A 59 3.16 5.76 -9.91
CA LYS A 59 2.94 5.18 -11.24
C LYS A 59 1.55 5.57 -11.75
N GLY A 60 1.43 6.80 -12.26
CA GLY A 60 0.13 7.36 -12.67
C GLY A 60 -0.82 7.46 -11.48
N ARG A 61 -1.97 6.78 -11.54
CA ARG A 61 -2.97 6.73 -10.45
C ARG A 61 -2.69 5.64 -9.39
N SER A 62 -1.71 4.79 -9.63
CA SER A 62 -1.31 3.70 -8.75
C SER A 62 0.11 3.93 -8.23
N PHE A 63 0.55 3.07 -7.32
CA PHE A 63 1.90 3.07 -6.77
C PHE A 63 2.59 1.75 -7.06
N ALA A 64 3.86 1.78 -7.42
CA ALA A 64 4.72 0.61 -7.40
C ALA A 64 5.28 0.43 -5.98
N LEU A 65 5.21 -0.80 -5.47
CA LEU A 65 5.71 -1.18 -4.16
C LEU A 65 6.89 -2.14 -4.30
N SER A 66 7.91 -1.99 -3.46
CA SER A 66 9.03 -2.93 -3.41
C SER A 66 9.51 -3.18 -1.99
N PHE A 67 9.73 -4.45 -1.67
CA PHE A 67 10.38 -4.95 -0.47
C PHE A 67 11.64 -5.69 -0.89
N ARG A 68 12.72 -4.94 -1.15
CA ARG A 68 13.96 -5.49 -1.71
C ARG A 68 14.53 -6.62 -0.85
N GLN A 69 14.45 -6.48 0.47
CA GLN A 69 14.96 -7.47 1.43
C GLN A 69 14.24 -8.82 1.36
N ALA A 70 13.01 -8.85 0.85
CA ALA A 70 12.22 -10.06 0.67
C ALA A 70 12.16 -10.52 -0.80
N GLY A 71 12.70 -9.75 -1.75
CA GLY A 71 12.49 -10.00 -3.18
C GLY A 71 11.01 -9.99 -3.56
N VAL A 72 10.20 -9.16 -2.89
CA VAL A 72 8.76 -9.01 -3.15
C VAL A 72 8.52 -7.64 -3.78
N ALA A 73 7.71 -7.58 -4.82
CA ALA A 73 7.32 -6.33 -5.48
C ALA A 73 5.86 -6.38 -5.90
N GLY A 74 5.26 -5.22 -6.16
CA GLY A 74 3.83 -5.17 -6.46
C GLY A 74 3.31 -3.80 -6.84
N THR A 75 1.99 -3.70 -6.89
CA THR A 75 1.30 -2.44 -7.16
C THR A 75 0.23 -2.17 -6.10
N ALA A 76 0.00 -0.90 -5.80
CA ALA A 76 -1.08 -0.42 -4.95
C ALA A 76 -2.00 0.48 -5.76
N SER A 77 -3.28 0.15 -5.80
CA SER A 77 -4.32 0.94 -6.46
C SER A 77 -5.28 1.52 -5.41
N PRO A 78 -5.69 2.81 -5.53
CA PRO A 78 -6.59 3.42 -4.57
C PRO A 78 -7.91 2.65 -4.43
N ALA A 79 -8.36 2.43 -3.20
CA ALA A 79 -9.65 1.81 -2.85
C ALA A 79 -10.55 2.75 -2.02
N GLY A 80 -10.14 4.02 -1.84
CA GLY A 80 -10.89 5.06 -1.12
C GLY A 80 -10.47 5.22 0.35
N LYS A 81 -10.71 6.40 0.94
CA LYS A 81 -10.47 6.73 2.36
C LYS A 81 -9.08 6.28 2.90
N GLY A 82 -8.01 6.58 2.15
CA GLY A 82 -6.63 6.20 2.53
C GLY A 82 -6.33 4.69 2.46
N ALA A 83 -7.23 3.88 1.89
CA ALA A 83 -7.03 2.46 1.64
C ALA A 83 -6.62 2.19 0.19
N TYR A 84 -5.83 1.13 0.00
CA TYR A 84 -5.30 0.68 -1.27
C TYR A 84 -5.45 -0.83 -1.39
N ARG A 85 -5.91 -1.29 -2.56
CA ARG A 85 -5.81 -2.70 -2.96
C ARG A 85 -4.40 -2.94 -3.47
N VAL A 86 -3.74 -3.96 -2.95
CA VAL A 86 -2.34 -4.26 -3.26
C VAL A 86 -2.24 -5.62 -3.91
N GLN A 87 -1.47 -5.75 -4.99
CA GLN A 87 -1.07 -7.03 -5.54
C GLN A 87 0.44 -7.18 -5.37
N LEU A 88 0.88 -8.11 -4.53
CA LEU A 88 2.30 -8.44 -4.32
C LEU A 88 2.67 -9.71 -5.08
N GLY A 89 3.89 -9.78 -5.58
CA GLY A 89 4.42 -10.91 -6.33
C GLY A 89 5.78 -11.36 -5.81
N HIS A 90 5.99 -12.68 -5.83
CA HIS A 90 7.25 -13.33 -5.50
C HIS A 90 7.35 -14.68 -6.21
N ARG A 91 8.42 -14.91 -6.99
CA ARG A 91 8.69 -16.19 -7.68
C ARG A 91 7.48 -16.74 -8.46
N GLY A 92 6.82 -15.90 -9.25
CA GLY A 92 5.66 -16.27 -10.07
C GLY A 92 4.35 -16.45 -9.29
N GLN A 93 4.38 -16.35 -7.96
CA GLN A 93 3.18 -16.36 -7.11
C GLN A 93 2.75 -14.94 -6.81
N SER A 94 1.44 -14.74 -6.62
CA SER A 94 0.87 -13.43 -6.34
C SER A 94 -0.11 -13.47 -5.18
N LEU A 95 -0.10 -12.43 -4.37
CA LEU A 95 -0.94 -12.27 -3.19
C LEU A 95 -1.69 -10.95 -3.29
N GLU A 96 -3.01 -11.03 -3.15
CA GLU A 96 -3.83 -9.84 -2.94
C GLU A 96 -3.76 -9.43 -1.46
N CYS A 97 -3.48 -8.16 -1.22
CA CYS A 97 -3.32 -7.56 0.09
C CYS A 97 -4.10 -6.25 0.17
N ARG A 98 -4.19 -5.70 1.38
CA ARG A 98 -4.75 -4.36 1.61
C ARG A 98 -3.69 -3.49 2.28
N LEU A 99 -3.67 -2.21 1.94
CA LEU A 99 -2.78 -1.24 2.56
C LEU A 99 -3.61 -0.06 3.04
N ARG A 100 -3.43 0.35 4.30
CA ARG A 100 -4.06 1.54 4.84
C ARG A 100 -3.02 2.56 5.26
N VAL A 101 -3.28 3.80 4.93
CA VAL A 101 -2.49 4.95 5.31
C VAL A 101 -3.13 5.60 6.53
N ALA A 102 -2.30 6.01 7.49
CA ALA A 102 -2.70 6.70 8.71
C ALA A 102 -1.68 7.78 9.06
N GLY A 103 -2.05 8.66 10.01
CA GLY A 103 -1.13 9.69 10.52
C GLY A 103 -0.62 10.64 9.45
N GLY A 104 -1.49 11.05 8.51
CA GLY A 104 -1.13 12.02 7.47
C GLY A 104 -0.16 11.50 6.41
N GLY A 105 -0.15 10.19 6.12
CA GLY A 105 0.81 9.58 5.20
C GLY A 105 2.07 9.04 5.88
N LYS A 106 2.28 9.32 7.18
CA LYS A 106 3.50 8.93 7.90
C LYS A 106 3.50 7.48 8.39
N ARG A 107 2.33 6.84 8.46
CA ARG A 107 2.19 5.45 8.86
C ARG A 107 1.43 4.68 7.80
N VAL A 108 1.93 3.50 7.48
CA VAL A 108 1.33 2.58 6.51
C VAL A 108 1.20 1.22 7.16
N VAL A 109 0.02 0.61 7.07
CA VAL A 109 -0.22 -0.74 7.56
C VAL A 109 -0.57 -1.63 6.37
N LEU A 110 0.25 -2.65 6.13
CA LEU A 110 0.01 -3.68 5.13
C LEU A 110 -0.67 -4.86 5.80
N TYR A 111 -1.85 -5.22 5.33
CA TYR A 111 -2.61 -6.40 5.72
C TYR A 111 -2.42 -7.48 4.64
N LEU A 112 -1.74 -8.57 5.01
CA LEU A 112 -1.42 -9.66 4.09
C LEU A 112 -2.63 -10.54 3.80
N GLU A 113 -3.55 -10.66 4.76
CA GLU A 113 -4.82 -11.36 4.64
C GLU A 113 -5.80 -10.79 5.69
N ASP A 114 -7.08 -11.13 5.55
CA ASP A 114 -8.11 -10.79 6.52
C ASP A 114 -8.01 -11.70 7.74
N GLY A 115 -7.42 -11.18 8.81
CA GLY A 115 -7.31 -11.90 10.08
C GLY A 115 -6.41 -11.19 11.09
N PRO A 116 -6.53 -11.56 12.37
CA PRO A 116 -5.60 -11.08 13.39
C PRO A 116 -4.19 -11.63 13.11
N PHE A 117 -3.15 -10.88 13.49
CA PHE A 117 -1.73 -11.27 13.35
C PHE A 117 -1.27 -11.47 11.89
N ARG A 118 -1.73 -10.67 10.94
CA ARG A 118 -1.26 -10.70 9.53
C ARG A 118 -0.97 -9.31 8.98
N GLN A 119 -0.43 -8.45 9.83
CA GLN A 119 -0.18 -7.06 9.50
C GLN A 119 1.27 -6.66 9.75
N ILE A 120 1.79 -5.83 8.85
CA ILE A 120 3.12 -5.23 8.97
C ILE A 120 2.93 -3.72 8.95
N THR A 121 3.45 -3.04 9.98
CA THR A 121 3.38 -1.58 10.09
C THR A 121 4.69 -0.99 9.61
N PHE A 122 4.60 0.08 8.81
CA PHE A 122 5.71 0.86 8.33
C PHE A 122 5.51 2.33 8.71
N VAL A 123 6.61 3.01 9.00
CA VAL A 123 6.64 4.44 9.30
C VAL A 123 7.58 5.15 8.35
N ALA A 124 7.19 6.35 7.92
CA ALA A 124 8.11 7.26 7.26
C ALA A 124 9.23 7.63 8.25
N PRO A 125 10.48 7.78 7.78
CA PRO A 125 11.57 8.30 8.60
C PRO A 125 11.27 9.72 9.11
#